data_AF-A0AAV4SRW7-F1
#
_entry.id   AF-A0AAV4SRW7-F1
#
_cell.length_a   1.000
_cell.length_b   1.000
_cell.length_c   1.000
_cell.angle_alpha   90.00
_cell.angle_beta   90.00
_cell.angle_gamma   90.00
#
_symmetry.space_group_name_H-M   'P 1'
#
loop_
_entity.id
_entity.type
_entity.pdbx_description
1 polymer ?
#
loop_
_entity_poly.entity_id
_entity_poly.type
_entity_poly.pdbx_seq_one_letter_code
_entity_poly.pdbx_strand_id
1 'polypeptide(L)'
;MEVVELRRFVKLNSTQEFSPVLITILGTFLPDSIKIWFTNQKIRQFVDRVRQCLHCYEFTHATRVCDRNICPRCGVNHEGLCQGPEKCIICTGPHPATSKIYPRHIHEQKLLEFKCRNHLTIGETRRIYAQSSKTNYSDAAKN
;
A
#
# COMPACT_ATOMS: atom_id res chain seq x y z
N MET A 1 -24.13 -5.84 -15.09
CA MET A 1 -23.62 -5.92 -13.71
C MET A 1 -24.78 -5.70 -12.79
N GLU A 2 -24.97 -6.60 -11.84
CA GLU A 2 -26.12 -6.61 -10.94
C GLU A 2 -25.65 -6.42 -9.50
N VAL A 3 -26.29 -5.52 -8.76
CA VAL A 3 -26.06 -5.39 -7.32
C VAL A 3 -26.77 -6.55 -6.64
N VAL A 4 -26.01 -7.47 -6.07
CA VAL A 4 -26.54 -8.68 -5.44
C VAL A 4 -26.71 -8.53 -3.93
N GLU A 5 -25.96 -7.61 -3.31
CA GLU A 5 -26.02 -7.39 -1.87
C GLU A 5 -25.67 -5.95 -1.53
N LEU A 6 -26.36 -5.40 -0.53
CA LEU A 6 -26.05 -4.10 0.06
C LEU A 6 -26.05 -4.24 1.59
N ARG A 7 -24.90 -4.01 2.21
CA ARG A 7 -24.70 -4.14 3.66
C ARG A 7 -24.25 -2.82 4.26
N ARG A 8 -25.05 -2.25 5.16
CA ARG A 8 -24.72 -1.04 5.90
C ARG A 8 -23.92 -1.37 7.17
N PHE A 9 -22.83 -0.65 7.41
CA PHE A 9 -22.09 -0.74 8.67
C PHE A 9 -22.49 0.41 9.59
N VAL A 10 -23.16 0.08 10.69
CA VAL A 10 -23.58 1.06 11.70
C VAL A 10 -22.56 1.04 12.82
N LYS A 11 -21.98 2.21 13.11
CA LYS A 11 -21.10 2.38 14.27
C LYS A 11 -21.95 2.87 15.45
N LEU A 12 -22.01 2.06 16.51
CA LEU A 12 -22.66 2.45 17.77
C LEU A 12 -22.02 3.74 18.30
N ASN A 13 -22.85 4.69 18.75
CA ASN A 13 -22.44 6.01 19.26
C ASN A 13 -21.74 6.94 18.26
N SER A 14 -21.96 6.75 16.95
CA SER A 14 -21.49 7.71 15.94
C SER A 14 -22.46 8.88 15.82
N THR A 15 -21.94 10.11 15.90
CA THR A 15 -22.68 11.34 15.58
C THR A 15 -22.72 11.63 14.07
N GLN A 16 -22.02 10.83 13.25
CA GLN A 16 -22.06 10.99 11.80
C GLN A 16 -23.41 10.52 11.24
N GLU A 17 -24.06 11.40 10.49
CA GLU A 17 -25.30 11.13 9.75
C GLU A 17 -25.11 10.08 8.63
N PHE A 18 -23.87 9.86 8.19
CA PHE A 18 -23.54 8.94 7.10
C PHE A 18 -22.90 7.66 7.61
N SER A 19 -23.39 6.52 7.14
CA SER A 19 -22.83 5.19 7.44
C SER A 19 -22.19 4.59 6.19
N PRO A 20 -21.01 3.97 6.28
CA PRO A 20 -20.44 3.26 5.15
C PRO A 20 -21.31 2.05 4.76
N VAL A 21 -21.35 1.77 3.47
CA VAL A 21 -22.12 0.68 2.86
C VAL A 21 -21.19 -0.16 2.00
N LEU A 22 -21.21 -1.48 2.18
CA LEU A 22 -20.62 -2.45 1.26
C LEU A 22 -21.66 -2.82 0.21
N ILE A 23 -21.29 -2.73 -1.05
CA ILE A 23 -22.13 -3.12 -2.18
C ILE A 23 -21.39 -4.26 -2.90
N THR A 24 -22.03 -5.42 -2.97
CA THR A 24 -21.52 -6.57 -3.72
C THR A 24 -22.17 -6.55 -5.09
N ILE A 25 -21.34 -6.60 -6.14
CA ILE A 25 -21.80 -6.56 -7.53
C ILE A 25 -21.27 -7.79 -8.24
N LEU A 26 -22.16 -8.51 -8.92
CA LEU A 26 -21.77 -9.63 -9.76
C LEU A 26 -21.37 -9.14 -11.15
N GLY A 27 -20.15 -9.51 -11.57
CA GLY A 27 -19.60 -9.15 -12.87
C GLY A 27 -18.18 -9.67 -13.07
N THR A 28 -17.69 -9.61 -14.30
CA THR A 28 -16.36 -10.08 -14.72
C THR A 28 -15.31 -8.97 -14.75
N PHE A 29 -15.72 -7.71 -14.63
CA PHE A 29 -14.84 -6.53 -14.62
C PHE A 29 -15.40 -5.45 -13.70
N LEU A 30 -14.54 -4.51 -13.26
CA LEU A 30 -14.94 -3.37 -12.46
C LEU A 30 -15.44 -2.23 -13.36
N PRO A 31 -16.67 -1.71 -13.19
CA PRO A 31 -17.18 -0.62 -14.02
C PRO A 31 -16.65 0.73 -13.52
N ASP A 32 -16.61 1.73 -14.39
CA ASP A 32 -16.15 3.08 -14.03
C ASP A 32 -17.12 3.79 -13.07
N SER A 33 -18.40 3.43 -13.13
CA SER A 33 -19.44 4.00 -12.28
C SER A 33 -20.59 3.02 -12.04
N ILE A 34 -21.31 3.21 -10.94
CA ILE A 34 -22.51 2.44 -10.58
C ILE A 34 -23.66 3.38 -10.29
N LYS A 35 -24.85 3.02 -10.77
CA LYS A 35 -26.07 3.73 -10.45
C LYS A 35 -26.64 3.18 -9.15
N ILE A 36 -26.76 4.04 -8.14
CA ILE A 36 -27.43 3.75 -6.88
C ILE A 36 -28.63 4.69 -6.82
N TRP A 37 -29.84 4.13 -6.92
CA TRP A 37 -31.09 4.88 -7.09
C TRP A 37 -31.01 5.89 -8.24
N PHE A 38 -31.03 7.19 -7.93
CA PHE A 38 -31.00 8.29 -8.89
C PHE A 38 -29.61 8.91 -9.05
N THR A 39 -28.59 8.39 -8.36
CA THR A 39 -27.23 8.95 -8.38
C THR A 39 -26.27 8.01 -9.10
N ASN A 40 -25.45 8.56 -9.99
CA ASN A 40 -24.34 7.83 -10.60
C ASN A 40 -23.06 8.06 -9.76
N GLN A 41 -22.51 6.98 -9.21
CA GLN A 41 -21.33 7.02 -8.34
C GLN A 41 -20.11 6.51 -9.09
N LYS A 42 -19.09 7.35 -9.25
CA LYS A 42 -17.81 6.94 -9.84
C LYS A 42 -17.09 6.00 -8.89
N ILE A 43 -16.70 4.83 -9.38
CA ILE A 43 -15.92 3.89 -8.59
C ILE A 43 -14.47 4.36 -8.57
N ARG A 44 -13.89 4.38 -7.37
CA ARG A 44 -12.46 4.58 -7.17
C ARG A 44 -11.87 3.27 -6.68
N GLN A 45 -10.81 2.84 -7.34
CA GLN A 45 -10.05 1.68 -6.90
C GLN A 45 -9.45 1.93 -5.52
N PHE A 46 -9.60 0.96 -4.62
CA PHE A 46 -8.99 1.00 -3.29
C PHE A 46 -7.57 0.43 -3.37
N VAL A 47 -6.58 1.32 -3.40
CA VAL A 47 -5.16 0.92 -3.34
C VAL A 47 -4.78 0.69 -1.89
N ASP A 48 -4.27 -0.51 -1.59
CA ASP A 48 -3.74 -0.85 -0.27
C ASP A 48 -2.67 0.15 0.17
N ARG A 49 -2.60 0.44 1.46
CA ARG A 49 -1.48 1.21 2.03
C ARG A 49 -0.25 0.32 2.13
N VAL A 50 0.92 0.89 1.84
CA VAL A 50 2.20 0.22 2.07
C VAL A 50 2.30 -0.20 3.53
N ARG A 51 2.51 -1.50 3.75
CA ARG A 51 2.72 -2.06 5.08
C ARG A 51 4.21 -2.04 5.39
N GLN A 52 4.58 -1.23 6.37
CA GLN A 52 5.93 -1.14 6.88
C GLN A 52 5.94 -1.64 8.33
N CYS A 53 6.92 -2.46 8.69
CA CYS A 53 7.10 -2.87 10.08
C CYS A 53 7.35 -1.62 10.94
N LEU A 54 6.57 -1.45 12.02
CA LEU A 54 6.69 -0.27 12.88
C LEU A 54 7.92 -0.31 13.80
N HIS A 55 8.54 -1.48 13.93
CA HIS A 55 9.68 -1.68 14.81
C HIS A 55 11.04 -1.61 14.10
N CYS A 56 11.16 -2.17 12.90
CA CYS A 56 12.43 -2.16 12.14
C CYS A 56 12.34 -1.49 10.78
N TYR A 57 11.15 -1.01 10.39
CA TYR A 57 10.92 -0.24 9.15
C TYR A 57 11.12 -1.01 7.84
N GLU A 58 11.34 -2.32 7.89
CA GLU A 58 11.36 -3.19 6.72
C GLU A 58 9.95 -3.51 6.19
N PHE A 59 9.87 -3.92 4.93
CA PHE A 59 8.62 -4.26 4.22
C PHE A 59 8.39 -5.78 4.08
N THR A 60 9.28 -6.59 4.64
CA THR A 60 9.35 -8.05 4.41
C THR A 60 8.43 -8.85 5.33
N HIS A 61 8.01 -8.26 6.46
CA HIS A 61 7.25 -8.96 7.49
C HIS A 61 6.25 -8.02 8.17
N ALA A 62 5.29 -8.62 8.87
CA ALA A 62 4.34 -7.88 9.69
C ALA A 62 4.97 -7.48 11.02
N THR A 63 4.61 -6.31 11.55
CA THR A 63 5.09 -5.80 12.85
C THR A 63 5.00 -6.85 13.98
N ARG A 64 3.93 -7.64 14.01
CA ARG A 64 3.67 -8.66 15.05
C ARG A 64 4.70 -9.80 15.14
N VAL A 65 5.48 -10.05 14.08
CA VAL A 65 6.51 -11.09 14.07
C VAL A 65 7.92 -10.51 14.17
N CYS A 66 8.03 -9.20 14.38
CA CYS A 66 9.30 -8.53 14.54
C CYS A 66 9.77 -8.65 15.99
N ASP A 67 11.06 -8.92 16.16
CA ASP A 67 11.78 -9.02 17.42
C ASP A 67 12.66 -7.80 17.71
N ARG A 68 12.95 -6.99 16.69
CA ARG A 68 13.72 -5.75 16.78
C ARG A 68 12.84 -4.62 17.30
N ASN A 69 13.45 -3.59 17.86
CA ASN A 69 12.83 -2.29 18.11
C ASN A 69 13.87 -1.19 17.85
N ILE A 70 13.64 -0.37 16.83
CA ILE A 70 14.63 0.58 16.32
C ILE A 70 14.02 1.97 16.35
N CYS A 71 14.82 2.96 16.72
CA CYS A 71 14.37 4.35 16.66
C CYS A 71 14.12 4.79 15.21
N PRO A 72 12.93 5.35 14.88
CA PRO A 72 12.64 5.84 13.53
C PRO A 72 13.56 6.97 13.10
N ARG A 73 14.13 7.71 14.06
CA ARG A 73 14.93 8.89 13.82
C ARG A 73 16.37 8.55 13.46
N CYS A 74 17.06 7.80 14.33
CA CYS A 74 18.50 7.56 14.21
C CYS A 74 18.86 6.13 13.78
N GLY A 75 17.89 5.20 13.71
CA GLY A 75 18.14 3.82 13.30
C GLY A 75 18.85 2.95 14.34
N VAL A 76 18.97 3.40 15.59
CA VAL A 76 19.60 2.67 16.70
C VAL A 76 18.54 2.23 17.71
N ASN A 77 18.76 1.09 18.37
CA ASN A 77 17.94 0.67 19.50
C ASN A 77 18.39 1.44 20.75
N HIS A 78 17.50 2.25 21.31
CA HIS A 78 17.73 2.97 22.55
C HIS A 78 16.41 3.21 23.28
N GLU A 79 16.50 3.44 24.59
CA GLU A 79 15.36 3.84 25.42
C GLU A 79 15.34 5.37 25.59
N GLY A 80 14.16 5.95 25.84
CA GLY A 80 14.01 7.39 26.07
C GLY A 80 14.10 8.27 24.81
N LEU A 81 14.31 9.57 25.02
CA LEU A 81 14.31 10.59 23.96
C LEU A 81 15.52 10.42 23.04
N CYS A 82 15.27 10.41 21.73
CA CYS A 82 16.33 10.30 20.73
C CYS A 82 17.07 11.62 20.53
N GLN A 83 18.37 11.63 20.82
CA GLN A 83 19.29 12.74 20.53
C GLN A 83 20.15 12.52 19.27
N GLY A 84 19.99 11.38 18.60
CA GLY A 84 20.75 11.06 17.39
C GLY A 84 20.31 11.87 16.16
N PRO A 85 21.20 12.07 15.17
CA PRO A 85 20.84 12.72 13.91
C PRO A 85 19.83 11.89 13.13
N GLU A 86 19.06 12.55 12.27
CA GLU A 86 18.10 11.88 11.40
C GLU A 86 18.81 11.06 10.33
N LYS A 87 18.59 9.75 10.35
CA LYS A 87 19.17 8.80 9.42
C LYS A 87 18.20 7.66 9.15
N CYS A 88 17.80 7.52 7.90
CA CYS A 88 16.92 6.45 7.48
C CYS A 88 17.65 5.11 7.51
N ILE A 89 17.15 4.12 8.23
CA ILE A 89 17.78 2.79 8.26
C ILE A 89 17.73 2.06 6.90
N ILE A 90 16.79 2.44 6.03
CA ILE A 90 16.55 1.76 4.75
C ILE A 90 17.42 2.32 3.62
N CYS A 91 17.53 3.65 3.51
CA CYS A 91 18.27 4.31 2.42
C CYS A 91 19.46 5.13 2.91
N THR A 92 19.71 5.20 4.21
CA THR A 92 20.76 6.02 4.84
C THR A 92 20.68 7.53 4.61
N GLY A 93 19.55 8.01 4.08
CA GLY A 93 19.31 9.43 3.82
C GLY A 93 19.03 10.27 5.08
N PRO A 94 19.13 11.61 4.99
CA PRO A 94 18.97 12.54 6.12
C PRO A 94 17.47 12.80 6.41
N HIS A 95 16.76 11.75 6.80
CA HIS A 95 15.35 11.80 7.18
C HIS A 95 15.00 10.58 8.05
N PRO A 96 13.90 10.61 8.83
CA PRO A 96 13.48 9.44 9.60
C PRO A 96 12.99 8.31 8.69
N ALA A 97 13.02 7.07 9.20
CA ALA A 97 12.57 5.87 8.50
C ALA A 97 11.04 5.81 8.25
N THR A 98 10.28 6.68 8.93
CA THR A 98 8.83 6.89 8.73
C THR A 98 8.50 7.78 7.54
N SER A 99 9.49 8.46 6.96
CA SER A 99 9.28 9.31 5.78
C SER A 99 8.88 8.47 4.57
N LYS A 100 7.96 8.97 3.74
CA LYS A 100 7.44 8.26 2.55
C LYS A 100 8.17 8.59 1.26
N ILE A 101 9.19 9.45 1.32
CA ILE A 101 9.84 10.04 0.16
C ILE A 101 10.99 9.20 -0.41
N TYR A 102 11.41 8.14 0.28
CA TYR A 102 12.58 7.37 -0.15
C TYR A 102 12.23 6.32 -1.22
N PRO A 103 13.19 5.95 -2.09
CA PRO A 103 12.93 5.14 -3.29
C PRO A 103 12.22 3.82 -3.02
N ARG A 104 12.59 3.12 -1.93
CA ARG A 104 11.99 1.82 -1.58
C ARG A 104 10.52 1.94 -1.17
N HIS A 105 10.13 2.98 -0.41
CA HIS A 105 8.72 3.21 -0.08
C HIS A 105 7.91 3.54 -1.34
N ILE A 106 8.44 4.39 -2.21
CA ILE A 106 7.81 4.73 -3.50
C ILE A 106 7.64 3.48 -4.38
N HIS A 107 8.64 2.60 -4.39
CA HIS A 107 8.59 1.33 -5.12
C HIS A 107 7.46 0.43 -4.62
N GLU A 108 7.35 0.22 -3.31
CA GLU A 108 6.26 -0.57 -2.71
C GLU A 108 4.87 0.04 -3.00
N GLN A 109 4.76 1.38 -2.97
CA GLN A 109 3.52 2.08 -3.33
C GLN A 109 3.14 1.81 -4.79
N LYS A 110 4.11 1.88 -5.73
CA LYS A 110 3.87 1.58 -7.15
C LYS A 110 3.47 0.12 -7.38
N LEU A 111 4.06 -0.83 -6.63
CA LEU A 111 3.65 -2.24 -6.68
C LEU A 111 2.18 -2.41 -6.29
N LEU A 112 1.72 -1.75 -5.21
CA LEU A 112 0.33 -1.83 -4.77
C LEU A 112 -0.64 -1.16 -5.76
N GLU A 113 -0.24 -0.05 -6.36
CA GLU A 113 -1.01 0.58 -7.43
C GLU A 113 -1.13 -0.32 -8.66
N PHE A 114 -0.03 -0.94 -9.09
CA PHE A 114 -0.04 -1.86 -10.23
C PHE A 114 -0.87 -3.10 -9.96
N LYS A 115 -0.72 -3.70 -8.78
CA LYS A 115 -1.55 -4.81 -8.30
C LYS A 115 -3.04 -4.46 -8.43
N CYS A 116 -3.42 -3.28 -7.93
CA CYS A 116 -4.80 -2.83 -7.92
C CYS A 116 -5.35 -2.56 -9.33
N ARG A 117 -4.57 -1.88 -10.19
CA ARG A 117 -5.00 -1.53 -11.55
C ARG A 117 -5.16 -2.74 -12.47
N ASN A 118 -4.35 -3.77 -12.25
CA ASN A 118 -4.33 -4.98 -13.10
C ASN A 118 -5.06 -6.17 -12.48
N HIS A 119 -5.68 -6.00 -11.31
CA HIS A 119 -6.40 -7.07 -10.59
C HIS A 119 -5.54 -8.32 -10.32
N LEU A 120 -4.27 -8.11 -10.00
CA LEU A 120 -3.30 -9.19 -9.79
C LEU A 120 -3.13 -9.53 -8.31
N THR A 121 -2.60 -10.72 -8.06
CA THR A 121 -2.03 -11.05 -6.74
C THR A 121 -0.71 -10.30 -6.53
N ILE A 122 -0.29 -10.15 -5.28
CA ILE A 122 1.01 -9.53 -4.97
C ILE A 122 2.18 -10.38 -5.50
N GLY A 123 2.01 -11.71 -5.59
CA GLY A 123 3.02 -12.62 -6.13
C GLY A 123 3.25 -12.41 -7.63
N GLU A 124 2.18 -12.33 -8.42
CA GLU A 124 2.25 -12.02 -9.86
C GLU A 124 2.84 -10.63 -10.09
N THR A 125 2.38 -9.64 -9.34
CA THR A 125 2.88 -8.26 -9.42
C THR A 125 4.40 -8.20 -9.24
N ARG A 126 4.93 -8.87 -8.20
CA ARG A 126 6.39 -8.93 -7.96
C ARG A 126 7.15 -9.65 -9.05
N ARG A 127 6.60 -10.73 -9.62
CA ARG A 127 7.22 -11.46 -10.74
C ARG A 127 7.37 -10.59 -11.97
N ILE A 128 6.31 -9.86 -12.34
CA ILE A 128 6.31 -8.96 -13.51
C ILE A 128 7.32 -7.83 -13.32
N TYR A 129 7.34 -7.19 -12.14
CA TYR A 129 8.31 -6.14 -11.83
C TYR A 129 9.76 -6.65 -11.88
N ALA A 130 10.02 -7.85 -11.35
CA ALA A 130 11.36 -8.45 -11.40
C ALA A 130 11.81 -8.84 -12.82
N GLN A 131 10.87 -9.10 -13.74
CA GLN A 131 11.17 -9.35 -15.14
C GLN A 131 11.49 -8.05 -15.88
N SER A 132 10.72 -6.98 -15.65
CA SER A 132 10.96 -5.66 -16.26
C SER A 132 12.34 -5.06 -15.92
N SER A 133 12.94 -5.43 -14.79
CA SER A 133 14.31 -5.02 -14.43
C SER A 133 15.40 -5.85 -15.12
N LYS A 134 15.07 -7.04 -15.64
CA LYS A 134 16.02 -7.94 -16.31
C LYS A 134 16.10 -7.72 -17.83
N THR A 135 15.16 -6.97 -18.42
CA THR A 135 15.10 -6.76 -19.88
C THR A 135 16.15 -5.78 -20.42
N ASN A 136 16.98 -5.14 -19.58
CA ASN A 136 17.87 -4.04 -20.00
C ASN A 136 19.34 -4.43 -20.23
N TYR A 137 19.62 -5.62 -20.77
CA TYR A 137 20.99 -5.95 -21.22
C TYR A 137 21.04 -6.54 -22.64
N SER A 138 20.05 -7.37 -23.02
CA SER A 138 20.06 -8.05 -24.33
C SER A 138 19.57 -7.20 -25.51
N ASP A 139 18.86 -6.10 -25.28
CA ASP A 139 18.40 -5.19 -26.36
C ASP A 139 19.41 -4.09 -26.71
N ALA A 140 20.42 -3.86 -25.86
CA ALA A 140 21.50 -2.89 -26.12
C ALA A 140 22.65 -3.45 -26.99
N ALA A 141 22.70 -4.77 -27.21
CA ALA A 141 23.73 -5.45 -28.00
C ALA A 141 23.30 -5.73 -29.45
N LYS A 142 22.16 -5.17 -29.89
CA LYS A 142 21.69 -5.22 -31.28
C LYS A 142 21.77 -3.81 -31.89
N ASN A 143 22.98 -3.33 -32.12
CA ASN A 143 23.28 -2.26 -33.09
C ASN A 143 24.69 -2.48 -33.63
#